data_AF-A0A158GK31-F1
#
_entry.id   AF-A0A158GK31-F1
#
_cell.length_a   1.000
_cell.length_b   1.000
_cell.length_c   1.000
_cell.angle_alpha   90.00
_cell.angle_beta   90.00
_cell.angle_gamma   90.00
#
_symmetry.space_group_name_H-M   'P 1'
#
loop_
_entity.id
_entity.type
_entity.pdbx_description
1 polymer ?
#
loop_
_entity_poly.entity_id
_entity_poly.type
_entity_poly.pdbx_seq_one_letter_code
_entity_poly.pdbx_strand_id
1 'polypeptide(L)'
;MYADVTTRAMKQAIDETDRRRQLQIAFNEDNGISPVSSVRKLAGEETSTEEPTVHTEAFCENLSDLCDQITAKEQQLLEFTDTGDEQRVEDIRRQLDGLYRQFIYI
;
A
#
# COMPACT_ATOMS: atom_id res chain seq x y z
N MET A 1 -10.95 14.82 -10.56
CA MET A 1 -10.87 15.68 -9.38
C MET A 1 -12.27 16.25 -9.17
N TYR A 2 -12.92 15.97 -8.05
CA TYR A 2 -14.23 16.53 -7.74
C TYR A 2 -14.04 17.66 -6.73
N ALA A 3 -14.20 18.90 -7.18
CA ALA A 3 -14.15 20.08 -6.34
C ALA A 3 -14.99 21.18 -6.98
N ASP A 4 -15.79 21.89 -6.19
CA ASP A 4 -16.64 22.98 -6.68
C ASP A 4 -15.83 24.22 -7.07
N VAL A 5 -14.65 24.41 -6.47
CA VAL A 5 -13.75 25.52 -6.76
C VAL A 5 -12.30 25.07 -6.81
N THR A 6 -11.52 25.69 -7.69
CA THR A 6 -10.07 25.48 -7.75
C THR A 6 -9.38 26.39 -6.75
N THR A 7 -8.77 25.80 -5.72
CA THR A 7 -7.97 26.56 -4.75
C THR A 7 -6.65 27.02 -5.37
N ARG A 8 -6.00 28.03 -4.78
CA ARG A 8 -4.69 28.51 -5.24
C ARG A 8 -3.62 27.40 -5.24
N ALA A 9 -3.64 26.52 -4.24
CA ALA A 9 -2.70 25.40 -4.15
C ALA A 9 -2.95 24.37 -5.27
N MET A 10 -4.23 24.06 -5.55
CA MET A 10 -4.59 23.20 -6.68
C MET A 10 -4.13 23.80 -8.00
N LYS A 11 -4.34 25.10 -8.21
CA LYS A 11 -3.90 25.79 -9.42
C LYS A 11 -2.38 25.66 -9.61
N GLN A 12 -1.59 25.91 -8.57
CA GLN A 12 -0.13 25.74 -8.63
C GLN A 12 0.27 24.29 -8.97
N ALA A 13 -0.39 23.30 -8.37
CA ALA A 13 -0.11 21.90 -8.64
C ALA A 13 -0.48 21.50 -10.08
N ILE A 14 -1.60 22.00 -10.60
CA ILE A 14 -2.04 21.78 -11.99
C ILE A 14 -1.05 22.43 -12.95
N ASP A 15 -0.72 23.71 -12.75
CA ASP A 15 0.19 24.46 -13.61
C ASP A 15 1.58 23.79 -13.68
N GLU A 16 2.11 23.29 -12.56
CA GLU A 16 3.39 22.56 -12.53
C GLU A 16 3.28 21.20 -13.21
N THR A 17 2.15 20.50 -13.06
CA THR A 17 1.90 19.22 -13.74
C THR A 17 1.87 19.42 -15.26
N ASP A 18 1.18 20.46 -15.73
CA ASP A 18 1.06 20.79 -17.14
C ASP A 18 2.41 21.20 -17.73
N ARG A 19 3.18 22.03 -17.01
CA ARG A 19 4.55 22.40 -17.40
C ARG A 19 5.43 21.17 -17.61
N ARG A 20 5.43 20.23 -16.65
CA ARG A 20 6.24 18.99 -16.74
C ARG A 20 5.78 18.12 -17.90
N ARG A 21 4.47 17.99 -18.09
CA ARG A 21 3.90 17.17 -19.17
C ARG A 21 4.29 17.69 -20.55
N GLN A 22 4.28 19.00 -20.76
CA GLN A 22 4.71 19.60 -22.02
C GLN A 22 6.18 19.29 -22.34
N LEU A 23 7.06 19.41 -21.35
CA LEU A 23 8.48 19.05 -21.51
C LEU A 23 8.68 17.57 -21.84
N GLN A 24 7.93 16.69 -21.17
CA GLN A 24 7.99 15.24 -21.43
C GLN A 24 7.51 14.90 -22.85
N ILE A 25 6.44 15.54 -23.32
CA ILE A 25 5.93 15.33 -24.69
C ILE A 25 6.96 15.80 -25.72
N ALA A 26 7.48 17.01 -25.57
CA ALA A 26 8.49 17.55 -26.49
C ALA A 26 9.75 16.65 -26.53
N PHE A 27 10.24 16.22 -25.36
CA PHE A 27 11.36 15.29 -25.29
C PHE A 27 11.05 13.95 -25.97
N ASN A 28 9.86 13.40 -25.77
CA ASN A 28 9.47 12.15 -26.39
C ASN A 28 9.34 12.29 -27.92
N GLU A 29 8.78 13.39 -28.41
CA GLU A 29 8.66 13.69 -29.85
C GLU A 29 10.04 13.83 -30.50
N ASP A 30 10.94 14.62 -29.90
CA ASP A 30 12.31 14.83 -30.39
C ASP A 30 13.14 13.53 -30.43
N ASN A 31 12.84 12.58 -29.54
CA ASN A 31 13.56 11.31 -29.42
C ASN A 31 12.81 10.10 -30.02
N GLY A 32 11.62 10.30 -30.61
CA GLY A 32 10.80 9.21 -31.16
C GLY A 32 10.35 8.17 -30.10
N ILE A 33 10.18 8.59 -28.85
CA ILE A 33 9.78 7.73 -27.72
C ILE A 33 8.26 7.64 -27.64
N SER A 34 7.72 6.42 -27.67
CA SER A 34 6.30 6.17 -27.41
C SER A 34 6.08 5.81 -25.92
N PRO A 35 5.21 6.53 -25.18
CA PRO A 35 4.94 6.22 -23.79
C PRO A 35 4.27 4.85 -23.63
N VAL A 36 4.86 3.98 -22.80
CA VAL A 36 4.29 2.67 -22.43
C VAL A 36 4.25 2.53 -20.93
N SER A 37 3.28 1.78 -20.40
CA SER A 37 3.25 1.44 -18.98
C SER A 37 4.43 0.52 -18.63
N SER A 38 5.00 0.69 -17.44
CA SER A 38 6.06 -0.20 -16.97
C SER A 38 5.52 -1.61 -16.76
N VAL A 39 6.13 -2.62 -17.40
CA VAL A 39 5.73 -4.04 -17.28
C VAL A 39 6.32 -4.70 -16.02
N ARG A 40 6.94 -3.92 -15.12
CA ARG A 40 7.54 -4.47 -13.90
C ARG A 40 6.43 -4.89 -12.95
N LYS A 41 6.06 -6.17 -12.99
CA LYS A 41 5.22 -6.81 -11.98
C LYS A 41 5.95 -6.72 -10.64
N LEU A 42 5.32 -6.10 -9.63
CA LEU A 42 5.78 -6.22 -8.26
C LEU A 42 5.70 -7.72 -7.91
N ALA A 43 6.81 -8.31 -7.47
CA ALA A 43 6.86 -9.70 -7.06
C ALA A 43 6.01 -9.85 -5.77
N GLY A 44 4.69 -10.01 -5.92
CA GLY A 44 3.76 -10.09 -4.80
C GLY A 44 2.29 -9.93 -5.17
N GLU A 45 1.96 -9.31 -6.31
CA GLU A 45 0.56 -9.22 -6.76
C GLU A 45 0.18 -10.42 -7.64
N GLU A 46 -0.12 -11.53 -6.96
CA GLU A 46 -1.13 -12.47 -7.46
C GLU A 46 -2.47 -11.71 -7.37
N THR A 47 -2.98 -11.24 -8.50
CA THR A 47 -4.35 -10.74 -8.59
C THR A 47 -5.30 -11.93 -8.47
N SER A 48 -5.49 -12.41 -7.25
CA SER A 48 -6.61 -13.28 -6.94
C SER A 48 -7.89 -12.46 -7.05
N THR A 49 -8.78 -12.91 -7.91
CA THR A 49 -10.16 -12.42 -7.98
C THR A 49 -10.90 -13.07 -6.81
N GLU A 50 -10.60 -12.61 -5.59
CA GLU A 50 -11.27 -13.09 -4.39
C GLU A 50 -12.60 -12.33 -4.22
N GLU A 51 -13.70 -13.08 -4.31
CA GLU A 51 -15.02 -12.59 -3.97
C GLU A 51 -15.04 -12.16 -2.49
N PRO A 52 -15.80 -11.11 -2.11
CA PRO A 52 -15.85 -10.68 -0.72
C PRO A 52 -16.49 -11.79 0.12
N THR A 53 -15.67 -12.47 0.93
CA THR A 53 -16.16 -13.50 1.86
C THR A 53 -16.89 -12.82 3.02
N VAL A 54 -18.18 -13.12 3.17
CA VAL A 54 -19.01 -12.57 4.25
C VAL A 54 -18.72 -13.37 5.53
N HIS A 55 -18.16 -12.72 6.54
CA HIS A 55 -17.82 -13.35 7.81
C HIS A 55 -19.07 -13.88 8.55
N THR A 56 -18.99 -15.12 9.06
CA THR A 56 -20.01 -15.74 9.94
C THR A 56 -19.87 -15.27 11.39
N GLU A 57 -20.94 -15.30 12.18
CA GLU A 57 -20.94 -14.86 13.60
C GLU A 57 -19.87 -15.57 14.47
N ALA A 58 -19.62 -16.86 14.22
CA ALA A 58 -18.57 -17.64 14.92
C ALA A 58 -17.13 -17.20 14.58
N PHE A 59 -16.92 -16.52 13.45
CA PHE A 59 -15.63 -15.93 13.09
C PHE A 59 -15.35 -14.69 13.94
N CYS A 60 -16.38 -13.92 14.28
CA CYS A 60 -16.26 -12.72 15.10
C CYS A 60 -15.86 -13.03 16.55
N GLU A 61 -16.20 -14.21 17.09
CA GLU A 61 -15.73 -14.65 18.42
C GLU A 61 -14.22 -14.88 18.43
N ASN A 62 -13.68 -15.49 17.36
CA ASN A 62 -12.25 -15.71 17.19
C ASN A 62 -11.48 -14.46 16.75
N LEU A 63 -12.18 -13.43 16.27
CA LEU A 63 -11.59 -12.17 15.84
C LEU A 63 -11.00 -11.40 17.01
N SER A 64 -11.64 -11.42 18.19
CA SER A 64 -11.13 -10.72 19.38
C SER A 64 -9.76 -11.27 19.78
N ASP A 65 -9.64 -12.60 19.88
CA ASP A 65 -8.40 -13.26 20.26
C ASP A 65 -7.27 -13.04 19.24
N LEU A 66 -7.62 -12.91 17.96
CA LEU A 66 -6.67 -12.62 16.89
C LEU A 66 -6.23 -11.14 16.93
N CYS A 67 -7.14 -10.21 17.15
CA CYS A 67 -6.83 -8.79 17.34
C CYS A 67 -5.88 -8.58 18.52
N ASP A 68 -6.13 -9.25 19.65
CA ASP A 68 -5.27 -9.19 20.83
C ASP A 68 -3.85 -9.71 20.53
N GLN A 69 -3.74 -10.78 19.75
CA GLN A 69 -2.45 -11.32 19.29
C GLN A 69 -1.71 -10.35 18.36
N ILE A 70 -2.40 -9.70 17.43
CA ILE A 70 -1.82 -8.70 16.54
C ILE A 70 -1.30 -7.52 17.36
N THR A 71 -2.12 -6.96 18.26
CA THR A 71 -1.74 -5.83 19.11
C THR A 71 -0.53 -6.18 19.98
N ALA A 72 -0.47 -7.39 20.55
CA ALA A 72 0.69 -7.83 21.31
C ALA A 72 1.97 -7.90 20.46
N LYS A 73 1.87 -8.34 19.20
CA LYS A 73 3.00 -8.41 18.26
C LYS A 73 3.46 -7.05 17.76
N GLU A 74 2.54 -6.11 17.54
CA GLU A 74 2.86 -4.72 17.22
C GLU A 74 3.62 -4.03 18.36
N GLN A 75 3.21 -4.27 19.61
CA GLN A 75 3.93 -3.76 20.79
C GLN A 75 5.35 -4.33 20.88
N GLN A 76 5.52 -5.64 20.62
CA GLN A 76 6.84 -6.26 20.56
C GLN A 76 7.69 -5.66 19.43
N LEU A 77 7.09 -5.41 18.26
CA LEU A 77 7.80 -4.77 17.14
C LEU A 77 8.36 -3.40 17.57
N LEU A 78 7.54 -2.58 18.23
CA LEU A 78 7.94 -1.26 18.71
C LEU A 78 9.12 -1.33 19.69
N GLU A 79 9.07 -2.27 20.64
CA GLU A 79 10.15 -2.48 21.62
C GLU A 79 11.46 -2.93 20.95
N PHE A 80 11.39 -3.83 19.96
CA PHE A 80 12.58 -4.28 19.23
C PHE A 80 13.14 -3.23 18.27
N THR A 81 12.29 -2.35 17.73
CA THR A 81 12.77 -1.21 16.94
C THR A 81 13.49 -0.17 17.79
N ASP A 82 13.02 0.08 19.01
CA ASP A 82 13.66 1.01 19.94
C ASP A 82 15.01 0.49 20.47
N THR A 83 15.12 -0.83 20.62
CA THR A 83 16.37 -1.50 21.05
C THR A 83 17.35 -1.76 19.90
N GLY A 84 16.93 -1.62 18.64
CA GLY A 84 17.77 -1.74 17.46
C GLY A 84 18.12 -3.18 17.05
N ASP A 85 17.37 -4.18 17.51
CA ASP A 85 17.61 -5.60 17.17
C ASP A 85 16.94 -5.98 15.84
N GLU A 86 17.64 -5.73 14.73
CA GLU A 86 17.13 -5.89 13.37
C GLU A 86 16.62 -7.31 13.06
N GLN A 87 17.25 -8.35 13.63
CA GLN A 87 16.84 -9.75 13.38
C GLN A 87 15.45 -10.03 13.95
N ARG A 88 15.18 -9.57 15.18
CA ARG A 88 13.87 -9.77 15.83
C ARG A 88 12.77 -8.94 15.18
N VAL A 89 13.12 -7.75 14.68
CA VAL A 89 12.19 -6.90 13.91
C VAL A 89 11.74 -7.62 12.63
N GLU A 90 12.65 -8.24 11.89
CA GLU A 90 12.29 -9.00 10.69
C GLU A 90 11.41 -10.22 11.01
N ASP A 91 11.71 -10.95 12.09
CA ASP A 91 10.93 -12.11 12.51
C ASP A 91 9.49 -11.71 12.91
N ILE A 92 9.32 -10.60 13.63
CA ILE A 92 7.99 -10.12 14.02
C ILE A 92 7.23 -9.58 12.83
N ARG A 93 7.89 -8.90 11.88
CA ARG A 93 7.25 -8.48 10.63
C ARG A 93 6.67 -9.66 9.85
N ARG A 94 7.43 -10.77 9.73
CA ARG A 94 6.93 -11.99 9.10
C ARG A 94 5.73 -12.61 9.85
N GLN A 95 5.75 -12.57 11.18
CA GLN A 95 4.63 -13.06 12.00
C GLN A 95 3.38 -12.19 11.82
N LEU A 96 3.53 -10.86 11.84
CA LEU A 96 2.45 -9.90 11.59
C LEU A 96 1.87 -10.06 10.19
N ASP A 97 2.71 -10.19 9.15
CA ASP A 97 2.25 -10.45 7.79
C ASP A 97 1.39 -11.72 7.72
N GLY A 98 1.75 -12.78 8.45
CA GLY A 98 0.96 -14.00 8.55
C GLY A 98 -0.41 -13.78 9.19
N LEU A 99 -0.46 -13.03 10.30
CA LEU A 99 -1.70 -12.70 11.01
C LEU A 99 -2.61 -11.80 10.18
N TYR A 100 -2.07 -10.77 9.51
CA TYR A 100 -2.86 -9.89 8.63
C TYR A 100 -3.33 -10.59 7.36
N ARG A 101 -2.58 -11.56 6.83
CA ARG A 101 -3.04 -12.35 5.67
C ARG A 101 -4.28 -13.18 5.98
N GLN A 102 -4.47 -13.62 7.23
CA GLN A 102 -5.71 -14.28 7.65
C GLN A 102 -6.93 -13.35 7.54
N PHE A 103 -6.72 -12.03 7.49
CA PHE A 103 -7.75 -11.01 7.31
C PHE A 103 -7.91 -10.56 5.84
N ILE A 104 -6.82 -10.55 5.06
CA ILE A 104 -6.78 -9.92 3.73
C ILE A 104 -6.92 -10.92 2.57
N TYR A 105 -6.59 -12.21 2.77
CA TYR A 105 -6.61 -13.25 1.73
C TYR A 105 -7.47 -14.46 2.11
N ILE A 106 -8.77 -14.24 2.32
CA ILE A 106 -9.79 -15.30 2.35
C ILE A 106 -10.98 -14.89 1.48
#